data_AF-A0ABC8CYC0-F1
#
_entry.id   AF-A0ABC8CYC0-F1
#
_cell.length_a   1.000
_cell.length_b   1.000
_cell.length_c   1.000
_cell.angle_alpha   90.00
_cell.angle_beta   90.00
_cell.angle_gamma   90.00
#
_symmetry.space_group_name_H-M   'P 1'
#
loop_
_entity.id
_entity.type
_entity.pdbx_description
1 polymer ?
#
loop_
_entity_poly.entity_id
_entity_poly.type
_entity_poly.pdbx_seq_one_letter_code
_entity_poly.pdbx_strand_id
1 'polypeptide(L)'
;MTKHKSLKTLLATLFFCVGLSSPVFASDYKVSSGDSLYKIGQLFNVSSDTIIKNNNLKGNTIHPGQVLNIPCNTYTVKSGDSLFLISKAQGISLYNLRKANNKWDDIIYPGQALNLPGKTSSNTNPAPAPTTPKPIVNYTESDLDLLARLITAEAQSEPYSAQVAVASVVINRIKSSQFPNSISSVIYQKSDGYYQFTPVLNGWINKPATETSKKAAKEALYGSDPSKGALYYFDNTATNKWLWSKPITARIGNMVYVK
;
A
#
# COMPACT_ATOMS: atom_id res chain seq x y z
N MET A 1 -20.49 75.74 -15.23
CA MET A 1 -21.25 74.51 -14.94
C MET A 1 -20.90 73.49 -16.01
N THR A 2 -19.75 72.82 -15.85
CA THR A 2 -19.07 72.12 -16.95
C THR A 2 -19.06 70.63 -16.65
N LYS A 3 -19.80 69.85 -17.43
CA LYS A 3 -19.87 68.39 -17.36
C LYS A 3 -18.60 67.79 -17.97
N HIS A 4 -17.85 66.99 -17.20
CA HIS A 4 -16.83 66.10 -17.75
C HIS A 4 -17.35 64.65 -17.78
N LYS A 5 -17.33 64.07 -18.99
CA LYS A 5 -17.61 62.67 -19.31
C LYS A 5 -16.57 61.75 -18.65
N SER A 6 -17.05 60.62 -18.15
CA SER A 6 -16.26 59.54 -17.55
C SER A 6 -15.34 58.84 -18.56
N LEU A 7 -14.04 58.82 -18.29
CA LEU A 7 -13.08 57.96 -18.99
C LEU A 7 -13.03 56.61 -18.27
N LYS A 8 -13.42 55.54 -18.97
CA LYS A 8 -13.30 54.16 -18.52
C LYS A 8 -11.84 53.72 -18.69
N THR A 9 -11.12 53.56 -17.58
CA THR A 9 -9.77 52.96 -17.62
C THR A 9 -9.87 51.52 -17.16
N LEU A 10 -9.69 50.61 -18.11
CA LEU A 10 -9.61 49.16 -17.95
C LEU A 10 -8.28 48.83 -17.24
N LEU A 11 -8.33 48.44 -15.97
CA LEU A 11 -7.15 47.96 -15.24
C LEU A 11 -6.90 46.50 -15.65
N ALA A 12 -6.03 46.29 -16.64
CA ALA A 12 -5.48 44.98 -16.94
C ALA A 12 -4.52 44.59 -15.80
N THR A 13 -4.98 43.71 -14.90
CA THR A 13 -4.14 43.14 -13.85
C THR A 13 -3.17 42.15 -14.48
N LEU A 14 -1.94 42.61 -14.68
CA LEU A 14 -0.80 41.78 -15.03
C LEU A 14 -0.58 40.78 -13.88
N PHE A 15 -0.96 39.53 -14.07
CA PHE A 15 -0.62 38.43 -13.17
C PHE A 15 0.89 38.20 -13.26
N PHE A 16 1.65 38.94 -12.47
CA PHE A 16 3.07 38.68 -12.24
C PHE A 16 3.15 37.40 -11.38
N CYS A 17 3.13 36.25 -12.06
CA CYS A 17 3.35 34.96 -11.45
C CYS A 17 4.83 34.88 -11.08
N VAL A 18 5.18 35.41 -9.90
CA VAL A 18 6.46 35.12 -9.27
C VAL A 18 6.43 33.64 -8.97
N GLY A 19 7.10 32.85 -9.81
CA GLY A 19 7.41 31.47 -9.53
C GLY A 19 8.31 31.42 -8.30
N LEU A 20 7.71 31.50 -7.11
CA LEU A 20 8.34 31.07 -5.88
C LEU A 20 8.45 29.54 -6.02
N SER A 21 9.54 29.11 -6.65
CA SER A 21 10.13 27.80 -6.46
C SER A 21 10.44 27.71 -4.96
N SER A 22 9.46 27.29 -4.17
CA SER A 22 9.71 26.91 -2.78
C SER A 22 10.89 25.93 -2.80
N PRO A 23 11.95 26.14 -2.00
CA PRO A 23 12.99 25.13 -1.89
C PRO A 23 12.28 23.83 -1.48
N VAL A 24 12.31 22.83 -2.37
CA VAL A 24 11.90 21.47 -2.00
C VAL A 24 12.91 21.03 -0.96
N PHE A 25 12.52 21.07 0.30
CA PHE A 25 13.33 20.54 1.36
C PHE A 25 13.38 19.02 1.16
N ALA A 26 14.60 18.50 1.14
CA ALA A 26 14.90 17.08 1.24
C ALA A 26 14.08 16.45 2.39
N SER A 27 13.42 15.32 2.15
CA SER A 27 12.43 14.61 3.01
C SER A 27 10.95 14.81 2.65
N ASP A 28 10.61 15.63 1.67
CA ASP A 28 9.21 15.81 1.24
C ASP A 28 8.80 14.80 0.15
N TYR A 29 7.68 14.10 0.36
CA TYR A 29 7.04 13.21 -0.61
C TYR A 29 5.72 13.79 -1.09
N LYS A 30 5.58 14.01 -2.40
CA LYS A 30 4.31 14.45 -3.01
C LYS A 30 3.46 13.24 -3.38
N VAL A 31 2.30 13.13 -2.75
CA VAL A 31 1.32 12.06 -2.91
C VAL A 31 0.85 11.96 -4.36
N SER A 32 0.93 10.76 -4.94
CA SER A 32 0.41 10.43 -6.27
C SER A 32 -0.99 9.81 -6.19
N SER A 33 -1.70 9.77 -7.31
CA SER A 33 -2.93 8.97 -7.42
C SER A 33 -2.67 7.50 -7.08
N GLY A 34 -3.53 6.90 -6.25
CA GLY A 34 -3.43 5.52 -5.81
C GLY A 34 -2.49 5.26 -4.61
N ASP A 35 -1.86 6.30 -4.07
CA ASP A 35 -1.07 6.19 -2.85
C ASP A 35 -1.94 6.03 -1.61
N SER A 36 -1.38 5.37 -0.60
CA SER A 36 -1.88 5.33 0.77
C SER A 36 -0.71 5.52 1.73
N LEU A 37 -0.98 5.93 2.97
CA LEU A 37 0.06 6.03 3.99
C LEU A 37 0.82 4.70 4.18
N TYR A 38 0.15 3.57 4.02
CA TYR A 38 0.77 2.25 4.05
C TYR A 38 1.77 2.04 2.90
N LYS A 39 1.39 2.34 1.65
CA LYS A 39 2.29 2.18 0.49
C LYS A 39 3.50 3.11 0.58
N ILE A 40 3.29 4.33 1.06
CA ILE A 40 4.35 5.30 1.29
C ILE A 40 5.26 4.81 2.42
N GLY A 41 4.69 4.31 3.51
CA GLY A 41 5.43 3.72 4.62
C GLY A 41 6.32 2.55 4.18
N GLN A 42 5.79 1.62 3.36
CA GLN A 42 6.56 0.52 2.79
C GLN A 42 7.70 1.02 1.87
N LEU A 43 7.44 2.04 1.05
CA LEU A 43 8.44 2.64 0.19
C LEU A 43 9.61 3.21 1.00
N PHE A 44 9.33 3.92 2.09
CA PHE A 44 10.34 4.60 2.88
C PHE A 44 10.86 3.81 4.08
N ASN A 45 10.30 2.63 4.35
CA ASN A 45 10.53 1.84 5.56
C ASN A 45 10.21 2.63 6.86
N VAL A 46 9.04 3.28 6.87
CA VAL A 46 8.52 4.05 8.02
C VAL A 46 7.07 3.67 8.29
N SER A 47 6.62 3.79 9.55
CA SER A 47 5.23 3.44 9.89
C SER A 47 4.24 4.52 9.43
N SER A 48 3.01 4.13 9.11
CA SER A 48 1.92 5.08 8.85
C SER A 48 1.73 6.05 10.02
N ASP A 49 1.86 5.58 11.26
CA ASP A 49 1.74 6.41 12.47
C ASP A 49 2.82 7.49 12.54
N THR A 50 4.06 7.16 12.15
CA THR A 50 5.15 8.13 12.04
C THR A 50 4.81 9.20 11.01
N ILE A 51 4.28 8.80 9.86
CA ILE A 51 3.87 9.74 8.80
C ILE A 51 2.73 10.64 9.31
N ILE A 52 1.71 10.08 9.98
CA ILE A 52 0.59 10.81 10.56
C ILE A 52 1.08 11.87 11.55
N LYS A 53 1.94 11.46 12.50
CA LYS A 53 2.49 12.34 13.53
C LYS A 53 3.33 13.46 12.95
N ASN A 54 4.28 13.16 12.05
CA ASN A 54 5.15 14.17 11.44
C ASN A 54 4.38 15.19 10.59
N ASN A 55 3.21 14.82 10.09
CA ASN A 55 2.40 15.63 9.19
C ASN A 55 1.13 16.18 9.85
N ASN A 56 0.95 15.99 11.15
CA ASN A 56 -0.24 16.41 11.90
C ASN A 56 -1.56 15.95 11.24
N LEU A 57 -1.58 14.74 10.67
CA LEU A 57 -2.78 14.18 10.03
C LEU A 57 -3.77 13.72 11.11
N LYS A 58 -5.07 13.87 10.83
CA LYS A 58 -6.16 13.43 11.73
C LYS A 58 -6.58 11.97 11.50
N GLY A 59 -5.94 11.27 10.57
CA GLY A 59 -6.27 9.90 10.17
C GLY A 59 -5.50 9.48 8.92
N ASN A 60 -5.98 8.45 8.23
CA ASN A 60 -5.26 7.82 7.11
C ASN A 60 -5.55 8.44 5.74
N THR A 61 -6.46 9.43 5.68
CA THR A 61 -6.87 10.07 4.43
C THR A 61 -5.77 11.00 3.92
N ILE A 62 -5.36 10.81 2.67
CA ILE A 62 -4.45 11.67 1.94
C ILE A 62 -5.00 11.95 0.54
N HIS A 63 -4.60 13.06 -0.07
CA HIS A 63 -5.06 13.45 -1.40
C HIS A 63 -3.90 13.57 -2.39
N PRO A 64 -4.10 13.22 -3.68
CA PRO A 64 -3.08 13.45 -4.71
C PRO A 64 -2.63 14.92 -4.74
N GLY A 65 -1.32 15.12 -4.81
CA GLY A 65 -0.69 16.44 -4.75
C GLY A 65 -0.36 16.93 -3.34
N GLN A 66 -0.92 16.31 -2.28
CA GLN A 66 -0.53 16.59 -0.90
C GLN A 66 0.96 16.29 -0.70
N VAL A 67 1.68 17.16 0.00
CA VAL A 67 3.08 16.94 0.35
C VAL A 67 3.16 16.44 1.78
N LEU A 68 3.90 15.37 1.99
CA LEU A 68 4.14 14.76 3.29
C LEU A 68 5.63 14.83 3.62
N ASN A 69 5.96 15.30 4.82
CA ASN A 69 7.27 15.15 5.42
C ASN A 69 7.48 13.68 5.83
N ILE A 70 8.35 12.98 5.12
CA ILE A 70 8.68 11.58 5.33
C ILE A 70 10.14 11.47 5.78
N PRO A 71 10.42 10.94 6.98
CA PRO A 71 11.79 10.81 7.45
C PRO A 71 12.55 9.82 6.57
N CYS A 72 13.52 10.31 5.80
CA CYS A 72 14.37 9.51 4.92
C CYS A 72 15.73 10.20 4.73
N ASN A 73 16.74 9.41 4.34
CA ASN A 73 17.99 9.97 3.86
C ASN A 73 17.78 10.62 2.51
N THR A 74 18.65 11.58 2.20
CA THR A 74 18.70 12.18 0.88
C THR A 74 20.08 12.08 0.27
N TYR A 75 20.11 12.10 -1.05
CA TYR A 75 21.33 12.11 -1.85
C TYR A 75 21.37 13.37 -2.70
N THR A 76 22.47 14.11 -2.61
CA THR A 76 22.73 15.25 -3.49
C THR A 76 23.41 14.75 -4.75
N VAL A 77 22.75 14.92 -5.89
CA VAL A 77 23.23 14.54 -7.22
C VAL A 77 24.56 15.22 -7.51
N LYS A 78 25.52 14.46 -8.03
CA LYS A 78 26.84 14.92 -8.44
C LYS A 78 26.96 14.95 -9.97
N SER A 79 27.97 15.65 -10.46
CA SER A 79 28.28 15.62 -11.90
C SER A 79 28.60 14.20 -12.35
N GLY A 80 27.98 13.75 -13.45
CA GLY A 80 28.12 12.40 -13.98
C GLY A 80 27.15 11.36 -13.40
N ASP A 81 26.29 11.72 -12.45
CA ASP A 81 25.30 10.80 -11.92
C ASP A 81 24.15 10.53 -12.90
N SER A 82 23.55 9.35 -12.75
CA SER A 82 22.23 9.02 -13.29
C SER A 82 21.37 8.35 -12.22
N LEU A 83 20.05 8.37 -12.36
CA LEU A 83 19.15 7.68 -11.43
C LEU A 83 19.49 6.19 -11.30
N PHE A 84 19.91 5.55 -12.40
CA PHE A 84 20.32 4.15 -12.39
C PHE A 84 21.59 3.94 -11.54
N LEU A 85 22.65 4.73 -11.78
CA LEU A 85 23.90 4.60 -11.02
C LEU A 85 23.70 4.90 -9.53
N ILE A 86 22.90 5.92 -9.21
CA ILE A 86 22.56 6.27 -7.82
C ILE A 86 21.78 5.11 -7.18
N SER A 87 20.71 4.63 -7.81
CA SER A 87 19.88 3.55 -7.25
C SER A 87 20.70 2.28 -6.99
N LYS A 88 21.54 1.89 -7.95
CA LYS A 88 22.47 0.75 -7.82
C LYS A 88 23.46 0.94 -6.68
N ALA A 89 24.12 2.10 -6.60
CA ALA A 89 25.07 2.40 -5.54
C ALA A 89 24.42 2.44 -4.15
N GLN A 90 23.16 2.86 -4.06
CA GLN A 90 22.42 2.92 -2.81
C GLN A 90 21.73 1.60 -2.43
N GLY A 91 21.72 0.60 -3.31
CA GLY A 91 21.02 -0.67 -3.08
C GLY A 91 19.49 -0.51 -3.11
N ILE A 92 18.99 0.45 -3.88
CA ILE A 92 17.57 0.77 -4.02
C ILE A 92 17.15 0.39 -5.45
N SER A 93 15.94 -0.12 -5.66
CA SER A 93 15.45 -0.33 -7.02
C SER A 93 15.27 1.02 -7.73
N LEU A 94 15.60 1.08 -9.02
CA LEU A 94 15.37 2.29 -9.83
C LEU A 94 13.91 2.74 -9.72
N TYR A 95 12.96 1.80 -9.79
CA TYR A 95 11.54 2.09 -9.62
C TYR A 95 11.23 2.81 -8.29
N ASN A 96 11.74 2.30 -7.15
CA ASN A 96 11.48 2.93 -5.85
C ASN A 96 12.12 4.32 -5.78
N LEU A 97 13.35 4.49 -6.28
CA LEU A 97 14.00 5.80 -6.33
C LEU A 97 13.18 6.81 -7.14
N ARG A 98 12.70 6.40 -8.32
CA ARG A 98 11.82 7.24 -9.16
C ARG A 98 10.53 7.59 -8.43
N LYS A 99 9.86 6.58 -7.85
CA LYS A 99 8.59 6.74 -7.14
C LYS A 99 8.73 7.70 -5.96
N ALA A 100 9.78 7.57 -5.15
CA ALA A 100 10.04 8.42 -3.98
C ALA A 100 10.29 9.89 -4.32
N ASN A 101 10.69 10.17 -5.56
CA ASN A 101 11.06 11.51 -6.04
C ASN A 101 10.09 12.04 -7.10
N ASN A 102 9.02 11.31 -7.41
CA ASN A 102 8.14 11.55 -8.57
C ASN A 102 8.93 11.81 -9.86
N LYS A 103 10.05 11.10 -10.03
CA LYS A 103 11.03 11.33 -11.09
C LYS A 103 11.01 10.20 -12.10
N TRP A 104 10.11 10.29 -13.06
CA TRP A 104 9.89 9.24 -14.06
C TRP A 104 10.71 9.43 -15.35
N ASP A 105 11.26 10.62 -15.57
CA ASP A 105 12.29 10.87 -16.57
C ASP A 105 13.70 10.58 -16.03
N ASP A 106 14.72 10.60 -16.89
CA ASP A 106 16.12 10.35 -16.53
C ASP A 106 16.94 11.63 -16.23
N ILE A 107 16.33 12.81 -16.29
CA ILE A 107 17.04 14.08 -16.28
C ILE A 107 17.25 14.53 -14.84
N ILE A 108 18.46 14.41 -14.31
CA ILE A 108 18.83 14.97 -13.00
C ILE A 108 19.93 16.00 -13.15
N TYR A 109 20.00 16.95 -12.21
CA TYR A 109 20.98 18.02 -12.23
C TYR A 109 21.91 17.94 -11.01
N PRO A 110 23.22 18.21 -11.15
CA PRO A 110 24.11 18.34 -10.01
C PRO A 110 23.57 19.34 -8.98
N GLY A 111 23.64 18.97 -7.70
CA GLY A 111 23.05 19.73 -6.59
C GLY A 111 21.59 19.39 -6.28
N GLN A 112 20.87 18.69 -7.17
CA GLN A 112 19.51 18.23 -6.90
C GLN A 112 19.52 17.23 -5.72
N ALA A 113 18.67 17.45 -4.73
CA ALA A 113 18.44 16.47 -3.66
C ALA A 113 17.42 15.41 -4.12
N LEU A 114 17.71 14.14 -3.85
CA LEU A 114 16.82 13.00 -4.05
C LEU A 114 16.54 12.31 -2.72
N ASN A 115 15.28 12.02 -2.44
CA ASN A 115 14.87 11.14 -1.36
C ASN A 115 15.36 9.71 -1.64
N LEU A 116 16.01 9.08 -0.66
CA LEU A 116 16.46 7.69 -0.73
C LEU A 116 15.49 6.80 0.07
N PRO A 117 14.53 6.15 -0.61
CA PRO A 117 13.58 5.27 0.07
C PRO A 117 14.26 4.05 0.69
N GLY A 118 13.81 3.63 1.88
CA GLY A 118 14.33 2.45 2.58
C GLY A 118 15.62 2.67 3.37
N LYS A 119 16.21 3.87 3.32
CA LYS A 119 17.32 4.29 4.20
C LYS A 119 16.88 5.49 5.03
N THR A 120 16.58 5.31 6.31
CA THR A 120 16.25 6.42 7.22
C THR A 120 17.51 7.13 7.72
N SER A 121 17.46 8.46 7.84
CA SER A 121 18.53 9.28 8.43
C SER A 121 18.77 8.88 9.87
N SER A 122 19.91 8.26 10.14
CA SER A 122 20.30 7.89 11.50
C SER A 122 21.20 8.98 12.07
N ASN A 123 20.75 9.61 13.15
CA ASN A 123 21.66 10.11 14.17
C ASN A 123 21.10 9.68 15.53
N THR A 124 21.93 8.95 16.25
CA THR A 124 21.85 8.45 17.64
C THR A 124 21.08 7.17 17.94
N ASN A 125 21.82 6.28 18.64
CA ASN A 125 21.57 4.91 19.07
C ASN A 125 21.72 3.85 17.94
N PRO A 126 22.44 2.72 18.15
CA PRO A 126 22.34 1.60 17.22
C PRO A 126 20.85 1.24 17.17
N ALA A 127 20.20 1.59 16.07
CA ALA A 127 18.88 1.09 15.79
C ALA A 127 18.99 -0.44 15.89
N PRO A 128 18.07 -1.13 16.59
CA PRO A 128 17.92 -2.56 16.38
C PRO A 128 17.91 -2.76 14.86
N ALA A 129 18.71 -3.71 14.36
CA ALA A 129 18.80 -4.05 12.94
C ALA A 129 17.41 -3.87 12.30
N PRO A 130 17.29 -3.25 11.09
CA PRO A 130 16.01 -2.88 10.52
C PRO A 130 15.05 -4.04 10.73
N THR A 131 14.09 -3.86 11.65
CA THR A 131 13.15 -4.92 11.93
C THR A 131 12.31 -4.99 10.68
N THR A 132 12.72 -5.86 9.75
CA THR A 132 11.88 -6.35 8.68
C THR A 132 10.55 -6.60 9.34
N PRO A 133 9.48 -5.88 8.96
CA PRO A 133 8.22 -5.98 9.66
C PRO A 133 7.88 -7.46 9.73
N LYS A 134 7.83 -8.00 10.95
CA LYS A 134 7.68 -9.43 11.12
C LYS A 134 6.26 -9.76 10.68
N PRO A 135 6.06 -10.77 9.82
CA PRO A 135 4.71 -11.19 9.48
C PRO A 135 3.94 -11.56 10.74
N ILE A 136 2.64 -11.27 10.74
CA ILE A 136 1.76 -11.48 11.88
C ILE A 136 1.40 -12.95 12.11
N VAL A 137 1.86 -13.84 11.22
CA VAL A 137 1.85 -15.30 11.33
C VAL A 137 3.14 -15.86 10.74
N ASN A 138 3.57 -17.04 11.19
CA ASN A 138 4.71 -17.74 10.57
C ASN A 138 4.27 -18.34 9.22
N TYR A 139 5.11 -18.21 8.19
CA TYR A 139 4.84 -18.76 6.86
C TYR A 139 6.14 -19.09 6.12
N THR A 140 6.07 -20.00 5.16
CA THR A 140 7.13 -20.32 4.19
C THR A 140 6.85 -19.70 2.82
N GLU A 141 7.84 -19.60 1.93
CA GLU A 141 7.59 -19.13 0.56
C GLU A 141 6.54 -19.97 -0.18
N SER A 142 6.46 -21.29 0.10
CA SER A 142 5.38 -22.14 -0.42
C SER A 142 4.01 -21.80 0.13
N ASP A 143 3.91 -21.35 1.39
CA ASP A 143 2.64 -20.87 1.96
C ASP A 143 2.21 -19.55 1.33
N LEU A 144 3.16 -18.64 1.07
CA LEU A 144 2.88 -17.38 0.38
C LEU A 144 2.34 -17.65 -1.03
N ASP A 145 2.98 -18.55 -1.78
CA ASP A 145 2.51 -18.97 -3.10
C ASP A 145 1.12 -19.63 -3.04
N LEU A 146 0.91 -20.56 -2.09
CA LEU A 146 -0.39 -21.21 -1.89
C LEU A 146 -1.50 -20.21 -1.57
N LEU A 147 -1.23 -19.27 -0.66
CA LEU A 147 -2.17 -18.19 -0.31
C LEU A 147 -2.47 -17.31 -1.52
N ALA A 148 -1.46 -16.96 -2.31
CA ALA A 148 -1.64 -16.17 -3.52
C ALA A 148 -2.47 -16.91 -4.59
N ARG A 149 -2.27 -18.23 -4.75
CA ARG A 149 -3.08 -19.07 -5.65
C ARG A 149 -4.53 -19.13 -5.20
N LEU A 150 -4.78 -19.24 -3.90
CA LEU A 150 -6.12 -19.17 -3.35
C LEU A 150 -6.80 -17.82 -3.69
N ILE A 151 -6.13 -16.70 -3.46
CA ILE A 151 -6.67 -15.36 -3.78
C ILE A 151 -6.97 -15.24 -5.28
N THR A 152 -6.08 -15.76 -6.13
CA THR A 152 -6.31 -15.79 -7.59
C THR A 152 -7.58 -16.56 -7.93
N ALA A 153 -7.81 -17.70 -7.29
CA ALA A 153 -8.99 -18.52 -7.54
C ALA A 153 -10.29 -17.87 -7.01
N GLU A 154 -10.22 -17.18 -5.87
CA GLU A 154 -11.39 -16.69 -5.16
C GLU A 154 -11.79 -15.26 -5.51
N ALA A 155 -10.84 -14.40 -5.88
CA ALA A 155 -11.05 -12.95 -5.91
C ALA A 155 -10.27 -12.20 -6.99
N GLN A 156 -9.69 -12.88 -8.00
CA GLN A 156 -8.90 -12.17 -9.04
C GLN A 156 -9.68 -11.06 -9.76
N SER A 157 -10.99 -11.23 -9.94
CA SER A 157 -11.87 -10.28 -10.62
C SER A 157 -12.48 -9.25 -9.67
N GLU A 158 -12.19 -9.33 -8.37
CA GLU A 158 -12.68 -8.42 -7.35
C GLU A 158 -11.69 -7.25 -7.15
N PRO A 159 -12.14 -6.12 -6.56
CA PRO A 159 -11.26 -5.02 -6.18
C PRO A 159 -10.07 -5.51 -5.34
N TYR A 160 -8.92 -4.85 -5.45
CA TYR A 160 -7.71 -5.24 -4.73
C TYR A 160 -7.93 -5.38 -3.21
N SER A 161 -8.77 -4.56 -2.60
CA SER A 161 -9.12 -4.66 -1.18
C SER A 161 -9.87 -5.95 -0.82
N ALA A 162 -10.68 -6.51 -1.73
CA ALA A 162 -11.32 -7.80 -1.55
C ALA A 162 -10.30 -8.95 -1.67
N GLN A 163 -9.31 -8.84 -2.56
CA GLN A 163 -8.20 -9.80 -2.63
C GLN A 163 -7.41 -9.86 -1.32
N VAL A 164 -7.10 -8.71 -0.72
CA VAL A 164 -6.45 -8.63 0.60
C VAL A 164 -7.37 -9.19 1.69
N ALA A 165 -8.68 -8.94 1.63
CA ALA A 165 -9.64 -9.43 2.60
C ALA A 165 -9.81 -10.96 2.58
N VAL A 166 -9.78 -11.61 1.41
CA VAL A 166 -9.76 -13.09 1.31
C VAL A 166 -8.53 -13.65 2.01
N ALA A 167 -7.35 -13.07 1.77
CA ALA A 167 -6.14 -13.47 2.46
C ALA A 167 -6.25 -13.25 3.98
N SER A 168 -6.82 -12.12 4.39
CA SER A 168 -7.03 -11.77 5.80
C SER A 168 -7.91 -12.78 6.53
N VAL A 169 -8.92 -13.35 5.87
CA VAL A 169 -9.76 -14.42 6.46
C VAL A 169 -8.92 -15.66 6.78
N VAL A 170 -8.00 -16.07 5.92
CA VAL A 170 -7.08 -17.19 6.21
C VAL A 170 -6.21 -16.87 7.42
N ILE A 171 -5.66 -15.65 7.49
CA ILE A 171 -4.84 -15.19 8.61
C ILE A 171 -5.65 -15.11 9.92
N ASN A 172 -6.90 -14.65 9.86
CA ASN A 172 -7.81 -14.58 11.00
C ASN A 172 -8.18 -15.96 11.53
N ARG A 173 -8.35 -16.94 10.63
CA ARG A 173 -8.52 -18.35 11.01
C ARG A 173 -7.29 -18.88 11.74
N ILE A 174 -6.08 -18.65 11.24
CA ILE A 174 -4.83 -19.06 11.93
C ILE A 174 -4.75 -18.50 13.35
N LYS A 175 -5.21 -17.26 13.55
CA LYS A 175 -5.22 -16.59 14.86
C LYS A 175 -6.37 -17.03 15.78
N SER A 176 -7.35 -17.74 15.25
CA SER A 176 -8.51 -18.22 16.00
C SER A 176 -8.26 -19.63 16.51
N SER A 177 -8.62 -19.90 17.76
CA SER A 177 -8.55 -21.25 18.35
C SER A 177 -9.52 -22.25 17.72
N GLN A 178 -10.44 -21.80 16.86
CA GLN A 178 -11.43 -22.64 16.18
C GLN A 178 -10.90 -23.30 14.90
N PHE A 179 -9.72 -22.90 14.42
CA PHE A 179 -9.18 -23.33 13.13
C PHE A 179 -7.73 -23.81 13.28
N PRO A 180 -7.20 -24.53 12.27
CA PRO A 180 -5.79 -24.87 12.21
C PRO A 180 -4.87 -23.63 12.24
N ASN A 181 -3.64 -23.82 12.69
CA ASN A 181 -2.68 -22.74 12.98
C ASN A 181 -1.63 -22.50 11.88
N SER A 182 -1.87 -22.99 10.65
CA SER A 182 -0.98 -22.76 9.50
C SER A 182 -1.78 -22.45 8.23
N ILE A 183 -1.14 -21.76 7.28
CA ILE A 183 -1.76 -21.40 5.99
C ILE A 183 -2.19 -22.66 5.25
N SER A 184 -1.26 -23.60 5.03
CA SER A 184 -1.58 -24.86 4.36
C SER A 184 -2.71 -25.63 5.06
N SER A 185 -2.67 -25.77 6.39
CA SER A 185 -3.70 -26.50 7.13
C SER A 185 -5.07 -25.82 7.07
N VAL A 186 -5.13 -24.49 7.06
CA VAL A 186 -6.40 -23.75 6.89
C VAL A 186 -6.93 -23.91 5.47
N ILE A 187 -6.07 -23.79 4.45
CA ILE A 187 -6.48 -23.87 3.04
C ILE A 187 -6.95 -25.27 2.68
N TYR A 188 -6.26 -26.31 3.15
CA TYR A 188 -6.64 -27.71 2.91
C TYR A 188 -7.62 -28.28 3.94
N GLN A 189 -8.11 -27.45 4.88
CA GLN A 189 -9.04 -27.90 5.91
C GLN A 189 -10.30 -28.52 5.30
N LYS A 190 -10.70 -29.67 5.85
CA LYS A 190 -11.97 -30.32 5.57
C LYS A 190 -12.87 -30.28 6.81
N SER A 191 -14.16 -29.99 6.61
CA SER A 191 -15.21 -30.17 7.61
C SER A 191 -16.26 -31.11 7.03
N ASP A 192 -16.59 -32.19 7.75
CA ASP A 192 -17.63 -33.16 7.35
C ASP A 192 -17.46 -33.69 5.92
N GLY A 193 -16.20 -33.87 5.49
CA GLY A 193 -15.85 -34.34 4.15
C GLY A 193 -15.73 -33.26 3.06
N TYR A 194 -16.05 -32.00 3.36
CA TYR A 194 -16.02 -30.89 2.41
C TYR A 194 -14.83 -29.96 2.65
N TYR A 195 -14.17 -29.52 1.56
CA TYR A 195 -13.11 -28.52 1.66
C TYR A 195 -13.70 -27.14 1.95
N GLN A 196 -13.02 -26.38 2.82
CA GLN A 196 -13.44 -24.99 3.11
C GLN A 196 -13.22 -24.03 1.95
N PHE A 197 -12.33 -24.38 1.01
CA PHE A 197 -12.04 -23.59 -0.18
C PHE A 197 -12.25 -24.45 -1.42
N THR A 198 -13.27 -24.10 -2.22
CA THR A 198 -13.63 -24.80 -3.47
C THR A 198 -12.46 -24.99 -4.45
N PRO A 199 -11.51 -24.04 -4.60
CA PRO A 199 -10.34 -24.20 -5.47
C PRO A 199 -9.49 -25.43 -5.17
N VAL A 200 -9.50 -25.90 -3.93
CA VAL A 200 -8.79 -27.12 -3.54
C VAL A 200 -9.46 -28.36 -4.12
N LEU A 201 -10.79 -28.41 -4.08
CA LEU A 201 -11.57 -29.53 -4.59
C LEU A 201 -11.49 -29.64 -6.11
N ASN A 202 -11.65 -28.51 -6.82
CA ASN A 202 -11.73 -28.50 -8.29
C ASN A 202 -10.35 -28.38 -8.98
N GLY A 203 -9.26 -28.37 -8.22
CA GLY A 203 -7.88 -28.29 -8.74
C GLY A 203 -7.44 -26.91 -9.21
N TRP A 204 -8.29 -25.87 -9.12
CA TRP A 204 -7.92 -24.51 -9.50
C TRP A 204 -6.78 -23.96 -8.63
N ILE A 205 -6.66 -24.46 -7.39
CA ILE A 205 -5.56 -24.13 -6.50
C ILE A 205 -4.20 -24.45 -7.13
N ASN A 206 -4.09 -25.36 -8.10
CA ASN A 206 -2.82 -25.72 -8.74
C ASN A 206 -2.39 -24.76 -9.86
N LYS A 207 -3.23 -23.79 -10.22
CA LYS A 207 -2.89 -22.76 -11.23
C LYS A 207 -1.98 -21.70 -10.62
N PRO A 208 -1.07 -21.09 -11.41
CA PRO A 208 -0.16 -20.07 -10.90
C PRO A 208 -0.91 -18.83 -10.40
N ALA A 209 -0.37 -18.19 -9.35
CA ALA A 209 -0.92 -16.97 -8.80
C ALA A 209 -0.62 -15.75 -9.70
N THR A 210 -1.55 -14.79 -9.73
CA THR A 210 -1.30 -13.48 -10.34
C THR A 210 -0.39 -12.61 -9.48
N GLU A 211 0.29 -11.65 -10.09
CA GLU A 211 1.14 -10.69 -9.36
C GLU A 211 0.34 -9.82 -8.37
N THR A 212 -0.93 -9.52 -8.69
CA THR A 212 -1.82 -8.79 -7.76
C THR A 212 -2.15 -9.64 -6.54
N SER A 213 -2.39 -10.94 -6.72
CA SER A 213 -2.66 -11.85 -5.61
C SER A 213 -1.44 -12.09 -4.72
N LYS A 214 -0.23 -12.16 -5.28
CA LYS A 214 1.01 -12.24 -4.49
C LYS A 214 1.20 -11.00 -3.60
N LYS A 215 0.92 -9.82 -4.15
CA LYS A 215 0.94 -8.55 -3.40
C LYS A 215 -0.11 -8.54 -2.30
N ALA A 216 -1.34 -8.95 -2.61
CA ALA A 216 -2.43 -9.01 -1.64
C ALA A 216 -2.15 -9.98 -0.49
N ALA A 217 -1.60 -11.16 -0.78
CA ALA A 217 -1.19 -12.15 0.22
C ALA A 217 -0.15 -11.56 1.18
N LYS A 218 0.90 -10.93 0.62
CA LYS A 218 1.95 -10.29 1.42
C LYS A 218 1.42 -9.13 2.24
N GLU A 219 0.50 -8.34 1.71
CA GLU A 219 -0.11 -7.23 2.44
C GLU A 219 -0.93 -7.71 3.66
N ALA A 220 -1.69 -8.81 3.52
CA ALA A 220 -2.42 -9.41 4.63
C ALA A 220 -1.48 -10.04 5.68
N LEU A 221 -0.43 -10.75 5.24
CA LEU A 221 0.58 -11.35 6.11
C LEU A 221 1.31 -10.33 7.00
N TYR A 222 1.29 -9.06 6.61
CA TYR A 222 1.95 -7.95 7.31
C TYR A 222 0.94 -7.03 8.02
N GLY A 223 -0.31 -7.47 8.17
CA GLY A 223 -1.27 -6.88 9.11
C GLY A 223 -2.41 -6.07 8.50
N SER A 224 -2.50 -5.95 7.18
CA SER A 224 -3.68 -5.34 6.54
C SER A 224 -4.86 -6.30 6.65
N ASP A 225 -5.98 -5.85 7.23
CA ASP A 225 -7.22 -6.63 7.29
C ASP A 225 -8.46 -5.79 6.93
N PRO A 226 -8.77 -5.63 5.63
CA PRO A 226 -9.99 -4.96 5.18
C PRO A 226 -11.27 -5.74 5.54
N SER A 227 -11.18 -7.03 5.86
CA SER A 227 -12.31 -7.87 6.27
C SER A 227 -12.78 -7.56 7.70
N LYS A 228 -11.95 -6.85 8.50
CA LYS A 228 -12.21 -6.48 9.90
C LYS A 228 -12.44 -7.68 10.82
N GLY A 229 -11.55 -8.67 10.77
CA GLY A 229 -11.61 -9.84 11.64
C GLY A 229 -12.60 -10.91 11.18
N ALA A 230 -12.97 -10.92 9.90
CA ALA A 230 -13.88 -11.93 9.36
C ALA A 230 -13.26 -13.33 9.39
N LEU A 231 -14.10 -14.33 9.58
CA LEU A 231 -13.74 -15.76 9.56
C LEU A 231 -14.34 -16.49 8.34
N TYR A 232 -15.29 -15.86 7.66
CA TYR A 232 -15.94 -16.39 6.47
C TYR A 232 -16.20 -15.27 5.47
N TYR A 233 -16.37 -15.64 4.21
CA TYR A 233 -16.83 -14.74 3.15
C TYR A 233 -17.68 -15.50 2.14
N PHE A 234 -18.46 -14.76 1.37
CA PHE A 234 -19.28 -15.30 0.29
C PHE A 234 -19.67 -14.19 -0.69
N ASP A 235 -20.06 -14.59 -1.90
CA ASP A 235 -20.61 -13.67 -2.89
C ASP A 235 -21.99 -13.15 -2.47
N ASN A 236 -22.31 -11.89 -2.76
CA ASN A 236 -23.57 -11.27 -2.35
C ASN A 236 -24.83 -11.92 -2.96
N THR A 237 -24.70 -12.81 -3.94
CA THR A 237 -25.77 -13.63 -4.53
C THR A 237 -25.98 -14.97 -3.81
N ALA A 238 -25.13 -15.34 -2.84
CA ALA A 238 -25.23 -16.62 -2.16
C ALA A 238 -26.57 -16.77 -1.42
N THR A 239 -27.11 -17.99 -1.44
CA THR A 239 -28.42 -18.31 -0.82
C THR A 239 -28.31 -18.98 0.54
N ASN A 240 -27.09 -19.22 1.02
CA ASN A 240 -26.84 -19.92 2.28
C ASN A 240 -27.30 -19.08 3.49
N LYS A 241 -28.41 -19.49 4.10
CA LYS A 241 -29.03 -18.80 5.24
C LYS A 241 -28.12 -18.71 6.47
N TRP A 242 -27.29 -19.73 6.70
CA TRP A 242 -26.38 -19.73 7.84
C TRP A 242 -25.31 -18.64 7.70
N LEU A 243 -24.72 -18.47 6.52
CA LEU A 243 -23.75 -17.40 6.25
C LEU A 243 -24.39 -16.01 6.43
N TRP A 244 -25.62 -15.83 5.95
CA TRP A 244 -26.37 -14.58 6.15
C TRP A 244 -26.79 -14.31 7.59
N SER A 245 -26.83 -15.32 8.46
CA SER A 245 -27.13 -15.14 9.88
C SER A 245 -25.94 -14.61 10.70
N LYS A 246 -24.73 -14.63 10.13
CA LYS A 246 -23.51 -14.21 10.83
C LYS A 246 -23.37 -12.68 10.83
N PRO A 247 -22.79 -12.08 11.89
CA PRO A 247 -22.44 -10.66 11.91
C PRO A 247 -21.57 -10.26 10.70
N ILE A 248 -22.06 -9.31 9.90
CA ILE A 248 -21.33 -8.74 8.76
C ILE A 248 -20.27 -7.77 9.28
N THR A 249 -19.01 -8.00 8.90
CA THR A 249 -17.88 -7.16 9.26
C THR A 249 -17.48 -6.22 8.13
N ALA A 250 -17.62 -6.64 6.87
CA ALA A 250 -17.33 -5.83 5.69
C ALA A 250 -18.12 -6.26 4.45
N ARG A 251 -18.28 -5.32 3.52
CA ARG A 251 -18.73 -5.54 2.13
C ARG A 251 -17.72 -4.87 1.20
N ILE A 252 -17.12 -5.64 0.30
CA ILE A 252 -16.04 -5.16 -0.58
C ILE A 252 -16.23 -5.81 -1.94
N GLY A 253 -16.47 -5.00 -2.97
CA GLY A 253 -16.88 -5.52 -4.28
C GLY A 253 -18.18 -6.31 -4.16
N ASN A 254 -18.22 -7.50 -4.77
CA ASN A 254 -19.37 -8.40 -4.65
C ASN A 254 -19.29 -9.31 -3.41
N MET A 255 -18.21 -9.21 -2.64
CA MET A 255 -17.98 -10.09 -1.50
C MET A 255 -18.54 -9.53 -0.19
N VAL A 256 -19.13 -10.41 0.61
CA VAL A 256 -19.60 -10.16 1.97
C VAL A 256 -18.73 -10.96 2.94
N TYR A 257 -18.26 -10.29 3.99
CA TYR A 257 -17.37 -10.87 5.01
C TYR A 257 -18.08 -10.90 6.36
N VAL A 258 -17.98 -12.03 7.05
CA VAL A 258 -18.71 -12.27 8.31
C VAL A 258 -17.86 -12.99 9.35
N LYS A 259 -18.25 -12.88 10.62
CA LYS A 259 -17.57 -13.48 11.77
C LYS A 259 -18.42 -14.55 12.47
#